data_AF-A0A9E4AFF3-F1
#
_entry.id   AF-A0A9E4AFF3-F1
#
_cell.length_a   1.000
_cell.length_b   1.000
_cell.length_c   1.000
_cell.angle_alpha   90.00
_cell.angle_beta   90.00
_cell.angle_gamma   90.00
#
_symmetry.space_group_name_H-M   'P 1'
#
loop_
_entity.id
_entity.type
_entity.pdbx_description
1 polymer ?
#
loop_
_entity_poly.entity_id
_entity_poly.type
_entity_poly.pdbx_seq_one_letter_code
_entity_poly.pdbx_strand_id
1 'polypeptide(L)'
;MLKFQIALIAVLIGCMAFVACERTKDVLKPVMSDTEMMEPGMMDAEDMTSMMEMVMDMDAHKSWASVALPVPPTEVTKPSESGGAHGTGTRTVYFNEAAAMANNAGTAYPAGSMIIKESMDPTNTFVAQISTMTKTDDPMYADHGGWMYGVTGMPVASAEELMMPNQLTVEMAGGCHGCHVKAGEGNYSVFVSLSMTDDGGTGMDGGTDGMGDGQTDGMGDSQTDGMGDGQTDGMGDGQTDGNGAA
;
A
#
# COMPACT_ATOMS: atom_id res chain seq x y z
N MET A 1 -52.73 4.90 -12.17
CA MET A 1 -51.51 5.63 -11.74
C MET A 1 -51.57 6.06 -10.28
N LEU A 2 -52.62 6.74 -9.81
CA LEU A 2 -52.75 7.18 -8.40
C LEU A 2 -52.63 6.07 -7.35
N LYS A 3 -53.18 4.87 -7.61
CA LYS A 3 -53.10 3.73 -6.67
C LYS A 3 -51.68 3.18 -6.45
N PHE A 4 -50.83 3.25 -7.47
CA PHE A 4 -49.42 2.83 -7.37
C PHE A 4 -48.57 3.84 -6.61
N GLN A 5 -48.86 5.14 -6.74
CA GLN A 5 -48.16 6.19 -5.99
C GLN A 5 -48.45 6.12 -4.49
N ILE A 6 -49.69 5.81 -4.10
CA ILE A 6 -50.06 5.65 -2.68
C ILE A 6 -49.32 4.45 -2.05
N ALA A 7 -49.20 3.33 -2.78
CA ALA A 7 -48.49 2.15 -2.30
C ALA A 7 -46.98 2.43 -2.10
N LEU A 8 -46.35 3.15 -3.02
CA LEU A 8 -44.92 3.48 -2.92
C LEU A 8 -44.62 4.40 -1.73
N ILE A 9 -45.49 5.40 -1.48
CA ILE A 9 -45.35 6.32 -0.34
C ILE A 9 -45.51 5.56 0.99
N ALA A 10 -46.45 4.61 1.07
CA ALA A 10 -46.64 3.80 2.28
C ALA A 10 -45.41 2.93 2.60
N VAL A 11 -44.78 2.35 1.57
CA VAL A 11 -43.53 1.57 1.73
C VAL A 11 -42.38 2.47 2.18
N LEU A 12 -42.21 3.65 1.58
CA LEU A 12 -41.16 4.59 1.96
C LEU A 12 -41.30 5.09 3.41
N ILE A 13 -42.52 5.40 3.86
CA ILE A 13 -42.78 5.80 5.25
C ILE A 13 -42.47 4.64 6.21
N GLY A 14 -42.82 3.40 5.84
CA GLY A 14 -42.48 2.20 6.61
C GLY A 14 -40.96 2.00 6.74
N CYS A 15 -40.22 2.15 5.63
CA CYS A 15 -38.76 2.03 5.65
C CYS A 15 -38.08 3.09 6.52
N MET A 16 -38.55 4.34 6.50
CA MET A 16 -37.99 5.40 7.37
C MET A 16 -38.29 5.16 8.85
N ALA A 17 -39.47 4.63 9.20
CA ALA A 17 -39.79 4.28 10.58
C ALA A 17 -38.95 3.11 11.11
N PHE A 18 -38.64 2.13 10.25
CA PHE A 18 -37.81 0.99 10.62
C PHE A 18 -36.34 1.39 10.87
N VAL A 19 -35.77 2.23 10.00
CA VAL A 19 -34.40 2.76 10.16
C VAL A 19 -34.26 3.67 11.39
N ALA A 20 -35.32 4.39 11.79
CA ALA A 20 -35.31 5.23 12.99
C ALA A 20 -35.34 4.42 14.30
N CYS A 21 -35.95 3.23 14.31
CA CYS A 21 -36.04 2.37 15.50
C CYS A 21 -34.74 1.61 15.80
N GLU A 22 -33.89 1.35 14.81
CA GLU A 22 -32.59 0.72 15.06
C GLU A 22 -31.56 1.70 15.63
N ARG A 23 -31.62 2.99 15.26
CA ARG A 23 -30.68 4.01 15.78
C ARG A 23 -30.96 4.50 17.21
N THR A 24 -32.13 4.22 17.78
CA THR A 24 -32.48 4.70 19.13
C THR A 24 -32.10 3.73 20.25
N LYS A 25 -31.64 2.51 19.94
CA LYS A 25 -31.23 1.54 20.97
C LYS A 25 -29.85 1.79 21.58
N ASP A 26 -29.00 2.59 20.93
CA ASP A 26 -27.64 2.87 21.42
C ASP A 26 -27.51 4.14 22.27
N VAL A 27 -28.58 4.95 22.42
CA VAL A 27 -28.51 6.26 23.09
C VAL A 27 -29.06 6.23 24.53
N LEU A 28 -29.50 5.07 25.03
CA LEU A 28 -30.01 4.92 26.40
C LEU A 28 -29.21 3.92 27.23
N LYS A 29 -27.87 4.05 27.21
CA LYS A 29 -27.09 3.57 28.35
C LYS A 29 -27.23 4.59 29.47
N PRO A 30 -27.67 4.21 30.68
CA PRO A 30 -27.70 5.14 31.80
C PRO A 30 -26.28 5.67 32.03
N VAL A 31 -26.16 6.99 32.14
CA VAL A 31 -24.99 7.65 32.72
C VAL A 31 -24.86 7.09 34.13
N MET A 32 -23.89 6.20 34.32
CA MET A 32 -23.51 5.75 35.66
C MET A 32 -23.04 6.99 36.41
N SER A 33 -23.67 7.22 37.56
CA SER A 33 -23.30 8.30 38.47
C SER A 33 -21.85 8.12 38.87
N ASP A 34 -21.04 9.13 38.57
CA ASP A 34 -19.74 9.37 39.17
C ASP A 34 -19.91 9.38 40.69
N THR A 35 -19.65 8.27 41.40
CA THR A 35 -19.24 8.17 42.82
C THR A 35 -19.25 6.69 43.22
N GLU A 36 -18.40 5.87 42.59
CA GLU A 36 -17.79 4.74 43.30
C GLU A 36 -16.29 4.87 43.06
N MET A 37 -15.66 5.50 44.04
CA MET A 37 -14.23 5.70 44.12
C MET A 37 -13.58 4.32 44.12
N MET A 38 -12.71 4.09 43.13
CA MET A 38 -11.78 2.98 43.10
C MET A 38 -11.11 2.84 44.46
N GLU A 39 -11.32 1.69 45.12
CA GLU A 39 -10.48 1.32 46.24
C GLU A 39 -9.03 1.21 45.75
N PRO A 40 -8.07 1.89 46.38
CA PRO A 40 -6.67 1.82 46.02
C PRO A 40 -6.10 0.54 46.60
N GLY A 41 -6.26 -0.58 45.91
CA GLY A 41 -5.68 -1.85 46.33
C GLY A 41 -6.05 -3.02 45.44
N MET A 42 -5.03 -3.60 44.81
CA MET A 42 -5.03 -4.90 44.12
C MET A 42 -5.48 -4.89 42.65
N MET A 43 -4.73 -4.19 41.80
CA MET A 43 -4.38 -4.81 40.51
C MET A 43 -3.17 -5.71 40.79
N ASP A 44 -3.36 -7.03 40.69
CA ASP A 44 -2.28 -7.99 40.88
C ASP A 44 -1.19 -7.76 39.82
N ALA A 45 0.07 -7.95 40.19
CA ALA A 45 1.20 -7.73 39.27
C ALA A 45 1.13 -8.62 38.01
N GLU A 46 0.47 -9.79 38.12
CA GLU A 46 0.23 -10.70 37.01
C GLU A 46 -0.82 -10.17 36.02
N ASP A 47 -1.79 -9.38 36.48
CA ASP A 47 -2.85 -8.82 35.63
C ASP A 47 -2.35 -7.59 34.86
N MET A 48 -1.45 -6.81 35.48
CA MET A 48 -0.68 -5.78 34.77
C MET A 48 0.28 -6.39 33.75
N THR A 49 0.86 -7.57 34.02
CA THR A 49 1.74 -8.27 33.08
C THR A 49 0.94 -8.83 31.90
N SER A 50 -0.24 -9.40 32.15
CA SER A 50 -1.17 -9.86 31.10
C SER A 50 -1.68 -8.72 30.23
N MET A 51 -2.05 -7.57 30.82
CA MET A 51 -2.39 -6.39 30.03
C MET A 51 -1.18 -5.83 29.28
N MET A 52 0.03 -5.90 29.84
CA MET A 52 1.26 -5.45 29.18
C MET A 52 1.77 -6.43 28.11
N GLU A 53 1.43 -7.71 28.20
CA GLU A 53 1.68 -8.77 27.21
C GLU A 53 0.62 -8.73 26.09
N MET A 54 -0.60 -8.32 26.41
CA MET A 54 -1.66 -8.00 25.45
C MET A 54 -1.41 -6.64 24.75
N VAL A 55 -0.70 -5.73 25.42
CA VAL A 55 -0.07 -4.52 24.85
C VAL A 55 1.20 -4.97 24.11
N MET A 56 0.94 -5.68 23.02
CA MET A 56 1.75 -5.72 21.81
C MET A 56 3.08 -6.48 21.88
N ASP A 57 3.00 -7.75 21.47
CA ASP A 57 4.12 -8.41 20.82
C ASP A 57 4.58 -7.55 19.62
N MET A 58 5.69 -6.83 19.82
CA MET A 58 6.34 -6.00 18.80
C MET A 58 6.73 -6.80 17.56
N ASP A 59 6.82 -8.12 17.69
CA ASP A 59 7.24 -9.04 16.65
C ASP A 59 6.05 -9.86 16.13
N ALA A 60 4.81 -9.51 16.48
CA ALA A 60 3.62 -10.22 15.99
C ALA A 60 3.59 -10.28 14.45
N HIS A 61 4.06 -9.23 13.77
CA HIS A 61 4.14 -9.20 12.31
C HIS A 61 5.23 -10.11 11.74
N LYS A 62 6.24 -10.49 12.53
CA LYS A 62 7.27 -11.44 12.08
C LYS A 62 6.71 -12.85 11.85
N SER A 63 5.52 -13.15 12.40
CA SER A 63 4.79 -14.38 12.11
C SER A 63 3.99 -14.34 10.80
N TRP A 64 3.87 -13.18 10.16
CA TRP A 64 3.09 -13.01 8.94
C TRP A 64 3.82 -13.56 7.71
N ALA A 65 3.08 -13.74 6.61
CA ALA A 65 3.67 -14.07 5.31
C ALA A 65 4.67 -12.98 4.92
N SER A 66 5.86 -13.36 4.43
CA SER A 66 6.91 -12.38 4.18
C SER A 66 7.79 -12.69 2.98
N VAL A 67 8.44 -11.63 2.48
CA VAL A 67 9.43 -11.69 1.41
C VAL A 67 10.70 -10.97 1.87
N ALA A 68 11.83 -11.69 1.84
CA ALA A 68 13.14 -11.10 2.04
C ALA A 68 13.62 -10.43 0.75
N LEU A 69 14.09 -9.20 0.86
CA LEU A 69 14.64 -8.41 -0.23
C LEU A 69 16.12 -8.13 0.05
N PRO A 70 16.98 -8.22 -0.98
CA PRO A 70 18.40 -7.95 -0.82
C PRO A 70 18.66 -6.47 -0.49
N VAL A 71 19.92 -6.16 -0.18
CA VAL A 71 20.40 -4.78 -0.09
C VAL A 71 20.09 -4.04 -1.40
N PRO A 72 19.49 -2.84 -1.38
CA PRO A 72 19.26 -2.08 -2.60
C PRO A 72 20.58 -1.70 -3.27
N PRO A 73 20.65 -1.64 -4.61
CA PRO A 73 21.84 -1.18 -5.32
C PRO A 73 22.27 0.22 -4.85
N THR A 74 23.57 0.48 -4.74
CA THR A 74 24.11 1.79 -4.33
C THR A 74 24.02 2.84 -5.44
N GLU A 75 23.96 2.41 -6.69
CA GLU A 75 23.81 3.25 -7.86
C GLU A 75 22.40 3.09 -8.42
N VAL A 76 21.48 3.95 -7.98
CA VAL A 76 20.14 4.02 -8.56
C VAL A 76 19.85 5.44 -8.96
N THR A 77 19.43 5.61 -10.21
CA THR A 77 19.01 6.92 -10.74
C THR A 77 17.61 7.30 -10.28
N LYS A 78 16.77 6.33 -9.89
CA LYS A 78 15.43 6.57 -9.30
C LYS A 78 15.15 5.63 -8.11
N PRO A 79 14.73 6.16 -6.94
CA PRO A 79 14.38 5.35 -5.77
C PRO A 79 13.25 4.34 -6.00
N SER A 80 12.32 4.64 -6.92
CA SER A 80 11.23 3.75 -7.30
C SER A 80 11.68 2.48 -8.02
N GLU A 81 12.88 2.47 -8.61
CA GLU A 81 13.42 1.34 -9.38
C GLU A 81 14.23 0.37 -8.51
N SER A 82 14.67 0.78 -7.31
CA SER A 82 15.46 -0.05 -6.37
C SER A 82 14.70 -0.49 -5.12
N GLY A 83 13.55 0.12 -4.84
CA GLY A 83 12.93 0.09 -3.51
C GLY A 83 13.82 0.69 -2.41
N GLY A 84 14.91 1.39 -2.78
CA GLY A 84 15.91 1.97 -1.88
C GLY A 84 15.44 3.23 -1.17
N ALA A 85 14.21 3.68 -1.43
CA ALA A 85 13.60 4.84 -0.79
C ALA A 85 13.52 4.73 0.74
N HIS A 86 13.54 3.51 1.31
CA HIS A 86 13.33 3.30 2.74
C HIS A 86 14.48 2.49 3.39
N GLY A 87 15.74 2.85 3.12
CA GLY A 87 16.89 2.28 3.83
C GLY A 87 17.94 1.62 2.93
N THR A 88 19.07 1.28 3.53
CA THR A 88 20.30 0.88 2.83
C THR A 88 20.76 -0.55 3.14
N GLY A 89 20.15 -1.24 4.11
CA GLY A 89 20.43 -2.64 4.41
C GLY A 89 19.49 -3.62 3.70
N THR A 90 19.54 -4.88 4.13
CA THR A 90 18.53 -5.89 3.74
C THR A 90 17.16 -5.48 4.26
N ARG A 91 16.11 -5.98 3.60
CA ARG A 91 14.74 -5.59 3.93
C ARG A 91 13.86 -6.83 3.98
N THR A 92 12.88 -6.84 4.88
CA THR A 92 11.85 -7.88 4.91
C THR A 92 10.49 -7.21 4.85
N VAL A 93 9.64 -7.68 3.95
CA VAL A 93 8.27 -7.18 3.79
C VAL A 93 7.31 -8.25 4.30
N TYR A 94 6.47 -7.89 5.26
CA TYR A 94 5.50 -8.74 5.91
C TYR A 94 4.08 -8.32 5.50
N PHE A 95 3.20 -9.30 5.33
CA PHE A 95 1.83 -9.14 4.86
C PHE A 95 0.88 -9.83 5.84
N ASN A 96 -0.01 -9.06 6.48
CA ASN A 96 -1.05 -9.69 7.29
C ASN A 96 -1.93 -10.61 6.43
N GLU A 97 -2.75 -11.43 7.07
CA GLU A 97 -3.55 -12.46 6.38
C GLU A 97 -4.34 -11.92 5.18
N ALA A 98 -5.03 -10.79 5.35
CA ALA A 98 -5.79 -10.13 4.28
C ALA A 98 -4.91 -9.66 3.12
N ALA A 99 -3.76 -9.03 3.42
CA ALA A 99 -2.83 -8.57 2.40
C ALA A 99 -2.17 -9.74 1.66
N ALA A 100 -1.81 -10.80 2.37
CA ALA A 100 -1.21 -11.99 1.79
C ALA A 100 -2.17 -12.68 0.82
N MET A 101 -3.44 -12.84 1.20
CA MET A 101 -4.47 -13.39 0.31
C MET A 101 -4.64 -12.55 -0.95
N ALA A 102 -4.74 -11.22 -0.83
CA ALA A 102 -4.92 -10.34 -1.98
C ALA A 102 -3.70 -10.35 -2.92
N ASN A 103 -2.50 -10.35 -2.35
CA ASN A 103 -1.24 -10.39 -3.08
C ASN A 103 -1.08 -11.70 -3.86
N ASN A 104 -1.30 -12.84 -3.20
CA ASN A 104 -1.29 -14.16 -3.84
C ASN A 104 -2.33 -14.25 -4.96
N ALA A 105 -3.53 -13.71 -4.75
CA ALA A 105 -4.58 -13.73 -5.77
C ALA A 105 -4.34 -12.75 -6.93
N GLY A 106 -3.36 -11.84 -6.82
CA GLY A 106 -3.18 -10.75 -7.80
C GLY A 106 -4.40 -9.82 -7.87
N THR A 107 -5.04 -9.56 -6.72
CA THR A 107 -6.28 -8.77 -6.63
C THR A 107 -6.10 -7.52 -5.79
N ALA A 108 -7.08 -6.61 -5.88
CA ALA A 108 -7.08 -5.40 -5.08
C ALA A 108 -7.09 -5.73 -3.59
N TYR A 109 -6.24 -5.03 -2.83
CA TYR A 109 -6.17 -5.16 -1.37
C TYR A 109 -7.46 -4.65 -0.73
N PRO A 110 -8.17 -5.45 0.10
CA PRO A 110 -9.32 -4.98 0.86
C PRO A 110 -8.89 -4.08 2.02
N ALA A 111 -9.81 -3.27 2.55
CA ALA A 111 -9.59 -2.54 3.79
C ALA A 111 -9.23 -3.50 4.95
N GLY A 112 -8.32 -3.06 5.82
CA GLY A 112 -7.68 -3.90 6.83
C GLY A 112 -6.42 -4.64 6.35
N SER A 113 -6.10 -4.60 5.05
CA SER A 113 -4.79 -5.07 4.58
C SER A 113 -3.68 -4.23 5.18
N MET A 114 -2.66 -4.89 5.75
CA MET A 114 -1.50 -4.24 6.33
C MET A 114 -0.22 -4.87 5.81
N ILE A 115 0.70 -4.02 5.38
CA ILE A 115 2.03 -4.38 4.89
C ILE A 115 3.05 -3.64 5.73
N ILE A 116 4.01 -4.37 6.28
CA ILE A 116 5.09 -3.83 7.10
C ILE A 116 6.40 -4.12 6.40
N LYS A 117 7.28 -3.12 6.27
CA LYS A 117 8.64 -3.31 5.80
C LYS A 117 9.61 -2.95 6.92
N GLU A 118 10.41 -3.93 7.31
CA GLU A 118 11.61 -3.71 8.11
C GLU A 118 12.79 -3.48 7.17
N SER A 119 13.57 -2.45 7.45
CA SER A 119 14.81 -2.16 6.75
C SER A 119 15.95 -2.18 7.74
N MET A 120 16.91 -3.05 7.51
CA MET A 120 18.11 -3.17 8.32
C MET A 120 19.06 -1.99 8.07
N ASP A 121 19.95 -1.76 9.02
CA ASP A 121 21.10 -0.88 8.84
C ASP A 121 22.10 -1.47 7.80
N PRO A 122 23.09 -0.69 7.33
CA PRO A 122 24.10 -1.19 6.36
C PRO A 122 24.87 -2.43 6.81
N THR A 123 25.00 -2.65 8.13
CA THR A 123 25.73 -3.79 8.68
C THR A 123 24.83 -5.00 8.96
N ASN A 124 23.52 -4.88 8.73
CA ASN A 124 22.51 -5.89 9.03
C ASN A 124 22.55 -6.38 10.49
N THR A 125 22.81 -5.47 11.43
CA THR A 125 22.88 -5.78 12.87
C THR A 125 21.62 -5.37 13.62
N PHE A 126 20.87 -4.39 13.13
CA PHE A 126 19.58 -4.00 13.71
C PHE A 126 18.63 -3.45 12.65
N VAL A 127 17.32 -3.45 12.95
CA VAL A 127 16.31 -2.79 12.13
C VAL A 127 16.50 -1.28 12.28
N ALA A 128 16.82 -0.58 11.20
CA ALA A 128 17.05 0.86 11.18
C ALA A 128 15.76 1.66 10.94
N GLN A 129 14.80 1.06 10.24
CA GLN A 129 13.55 1.72 9.88
C GLN A 129 12.43 0.71 9.73
N ILE A 130 11.23 1.11 10.15
CA ILE A 130 10.00 0.37 9.88
C ILE A 130 9.07 1.28 9.08
N SER A 131 8.60 0.79 7.95
CA SER A 131 7.62 1.47 7.10
C SER A 131 6.36 0.64 7.02
N THR A 132 5.20 1.27 7.06
CA THR A 132 3.91 0.57 7.01
C THR A 132 3.02 1.14 5.94
N MET A 133 2.18 0.27 5.38
CA MET A 133 1.08 0.61 4.51
C MET A 133 -0.18 -0.08 5.02
N THR A 134 -1.23 0.70 5.27
CA THR A 134 -2.52 0.16 5.73
C THR A 134 -3.63 0.61 4.79
N LYS A 135 -4.42 -0.36 4.32
CA LYS A 135 -5.55 -0.12 3.43
C LYS A 135 -6.80 0.21 4.26
N THR A 136 -7.49 1.29 3.92
CA THR A 136 -8.70 1.77 4.59
C THR A 136 -9.76 2.16 3.58
N ASP A 137 -11.03 2.14 4.02
CA ASP A 137 -12.19 2.64 3.28
C ASP A 137 -12.55 4.09 3.67
N ASP A 138 -11.75 4.72 4.53
CA ASP A 138 -11.97 6.12 4.93
C ASP A 138 -11.86 7.05 3.70
N PRO A 139 -12.90 7.84 3.38
CA PRO A 139 -12.90 8.78 2.25
C PRO A 139 -11.72 9.76 2.24
N MET A 140 -11.14 10.07 3.39
CA MET A 140 -9.96 10.94 3.51
C MET A 140 -8.75 10.43 2.73
N TYR A 141 -8.64 9.12 2.52
CA TYR A 141 -7.53 8.50 1.79
C TYR A 141 -7.94 7.99 0.40
N ALA A 142 -9.14 8.33 -0.09
CA ALA A 142 -9.63 7.89 -1.40
C ALA A 142 -8.68 8.28 -2.54
N ASP A 143 -8.13 9.50 -2.50
CA ASP A 143 -7.18 10.00 -3.50
C ASP A 143 -5.83 9.28 -3.46
N HIS A 144 -5.53 8.58 -2.37
CA HIS A 144 -4.36 7.71 -2.24
C HIS A 144 -4.68 6.24 -2.54
N GLY A 145 -5.80 6.00 -3.21
CA GLY A 145 -6.32 4.66 -3.44
C GLY A 145 -6.55 3.91 -2.13
N GLY A 146 -6.99 4.59 -1.07
CA GLY A 146 -7.26 4.04 0.26
C GLY A 146 -6.02 3.63 1.06
N TRP A 147 -4.81 4.02 0.66
CA TRP A 147 -3.59 3.69 1.38
C TRP A 147 -3.18 4.77 2.38
N MET A 148 -2.95 4.35 3.62
CA MET A 148 -2.26 5.11 4.66
C MET A 148 -0.80 4.68 4.74
N TYR A 149 0.12 5.62 4.93
CA TYR A 149 1.55 5.37 5.01
C TYR A 149 2.09 5.80 6.37
N GLY A 150 2.92 4.96 6.98
CA GLY A 150 3.61 5.26 8.23
C GLY A 150 5.09 4.95 8.09
N VAL A 151 5.94 5.74 8.76
CA VAL A 151 7.37 5.48 8.84
C VAL A 151 7.83 5.82 10.25
N THR A 152 8.51 4.88 10.90
CA THR A 152 9.19 5.11 12.18
C THR A 152 10.68 4.83 12.01
N GLY A 153 11.50 5.82 12.37
CA GLY A 153 12.95 5.66 12.48
C GLY A 153 13.28 4.99 13.80
N MET A 154 14.18 4.01 13.78
CA MET A 154 14.57 3.30 15.00
C MET A 154 15.59 4.12 15.82
N PRO A 155 15.59 3.97 17.16
CA PRO A 155 14.82 2.99 17.94
C PRO A 155 13.35 3.39 18.11
N VAL A 156 12.42 2.46 17.84
CA VAL A 156 11.02 2.60 18.27
C VAL A 156 11.01 2.49 19.79
N ALA A 157 10.43 3.46 20.48
CA ALA A 157 10.44 3.47 21.94
C ALA A 157 9.40 2.52 22.54
N SER A 158 8.42 2.07 21.73
CA SER A 158 7.36 1.17 22.15
C SER A 158 6.72 0.45 20.97
N ALA A 159 6.00 -0.62 21.28
CA ALA A 159 5.15 -1.33 20.34
C ALA A 159 3.99 -0.47 19.80
N GLU A 160 3.57 0.55 20.54
CA GLU A 160 2.47 1.44 20.17
C GLU A 160 2.89 2.33 19.01
N GLU A 161 4.15 2.78 19.06
CA GLU A 161 4.83 3.50 17.98
C GLU A 161 5.12 2.62 16.76
N LEU A 162 5.00 1.29 16.89
CA LEU A 162 5.15 0.34 15.79
C LEU A 162 3.81 0.02 15.13
N MET A 163 2.75 -0.17 15.92
CA MET A 163 1.40 -0.47 15.44
C MET A 163 0.63 0.78 15.01
N MET A 164 1.00 1.94 15.56
CA MET A 164 0.61 3.27 15.09
C MET A 164 1.89 4.06 14.78
N PRO A 165 2.67 3.62 13.77
CA PRO A 165 3.85 4.37 13.35
C PRO A 165 3.37 5.76 12.97
N ASN A 166 4.09 6.79 13.43
CA ASN A 166 3.75 8.20 13.27
C ASN A 166 3.05 8.39 11.92
N GLN A 167 1.71 8.39 11.95
CA GLN A 167 0.95 8.33 10.73
C GLN A 167 1.32 9.59 10.00
N LEU A 168 1.90 9.42 8.81
CA LEU A 168 2.30 10.57 8.04
C LEU A 168 1.03 11.35 7.77
N THR A 169 1.09 12.67 7.99
CA THR A 169 -0.03 13.53 7.58
C THR A 169 -0.32 13.27 6.11
N VAL A 170 -1.56 13.47 5.65
CA VAL A 170 -1.92 13.26 4.24
C VAL A 170 -0.96 13.97 3.28
N GLU A 171 -0.48 15.16 3.67
CA GLU A 171 0.53 15.91 2.93
C GLU A 171 1.88 15.18 2.81
N MET A 172 2.38 14.59 3.91
CA MET A 172 3.62 13.80 3.90
C MET A 172 3.43 12.45 3.20
N ALA A 173 2.26 11.84 3.35
CA ALA A 173 1.89 10.59 2.70
C ALA A 173 1.83 10.73 1.17
N GLY A 174 1.57 11.94 0.64
CA GLY A 174 1.58 12.21 -0.80
C GLY A 174 2.90 11.84 -1.49
N GLY A 175 4.04 12.01 -0.80
CA GLY A 175 5.35 11.60 -1.32
C GLY A 175 5.48 10.09 -1.47
N CYS A 176 4.99 9.33 -0.48
CA CYS A 176 4.96 7.88 -0.52
C CYS A 176 4.00 7.40 -1.61
N HIS A 177 2.77 7.90 -1.61
CA HIS A 177 1.74 7.52 -2.57
C HIS A 177 2.21 7.75 -4.02
N GLY A 178 2.78 8.91 -4.33
CA GLY A 178 3.27 9.23 -5.68
C GLY A 178 4.37 8.29 -6.21
N CYS A 179 5.14 7.66 -5.32
CA CYS A 179 6.05 6.60 -5.70
C CYS A 179 5.31 5.27 -5.85
N HIS A 180 4.44 4.94 -4.91
CA HIS A 180 3.76 3.65 -4.82
C HIS A 180 2.78 3.39 -5.97
N VAL A 181 2.11 4.40 -6.51
CA VAL A 181 1.26 4.25 -7.71
C VAL A 181 2.01 3.75 -8.96
N LYS A 182 3.36 3.82 -8.95
CA LYS A 182 4.21 3.35 -10.05
C LYS A 182 4.51 1.86 -9.98
N ALA A 183 3.96 1.12 -9.02
CA ALA A 183 4.10 -0.33 -8.94
C ALA A 183 3.58 -1.07 -10.19
N GLY A 184 2.83 -0.40 -11.04
CA GLY A 184 2.29 -0.95 -12.28
C GLY A 184 0.82 -1.32 -12.13
N GLU A 185 0.14 -1.46 -13.26
CA GLU A 185 -1.23 -1.93 -13.30
C GLU A 185 -1.31 -3.37 -12.77
N GLY A 186 -2.33 -3.67 -11.95
CA GLY A 186 -2.50 -4.98 -11.31
C GLY A 186 -1.71 -5.20 -10.02
N ASN A 187 -0.75 -4.31 -9.68
CA ASN A 187 0.06 -4.43 -8.45
C ASN A 187 -0.47 -3.58 -7.27
N TYR A 188 -1.52 -2.79 -7.51
CA TYR A 188 -2.29 -2.07 -6.47
C TYR A 188 -1.44 -1.30 -5.44
N SER A 189 -0.38 -0.64 -5.94
CA SER A 189 0.58 0.15 -5.16
C SER A 189 1.62 -0.63 -4.35
N VAL A 190 1.78 -1.93 -4.61
CA VAL A 190 2.72 -2.82 -3.90
C VAL A 190 3.72 -3.43 -4.90
N PHE A 191 5.02 -3.23 -4.67
CA PHE A 191 6.09 -3.65 -5.61
C PHE A 191 6.56 -5.10 -5.43
N VAL A 192 6.03 -5.81 -4.44
CA VAL A 192 6.54 -7.12 -4.02
C VAL A 192 5.41 -8.12 -4.08
N SER A 193 5.70 -9.27 -4.67
CA SER A 193 4.80 -10.42 -4.71
C SER A 193 5.35 -11.52 -3.80
N LEU A 194 4.47 -12.10 -2.99
CA LEU A 194 4.68 -13.38 -2.34
C LEU A 194 4.78 -14.41 -3.47
N SER A 195 5.94 -15.05 -3.59
CA SER A 195 6.06 -16.24 -4.42
C SER A 195 5.10 -17.29 -3.84
N MET A 196 4.14 -17.78 -4.62
CA MET A 196 3.46 -19.03 -4.31
C MET A 196 4.49 -20.16 -4.41
N THR A 197 5.25 -20.41 -3.34
CA THR A 197 5.91 -21.70 -3.19
C THR A 197 4.80 -22.68 -2.84
N ASP A 198 4.49 -23.55 -3.80
CA ASP A 198 3.35 -24.49 -3.81
C ASP A 198 3.45 -25.61 -2.76
N ASP A 199 4.20 -25.42 -1.67
CA ASP A 199 4.39 -26.40 -0.63
C ASP A 199 4.46 -25.74 0.75
N GLY A 200 3.60 -26.21 1.65
CA GLY A 200 3.57 -25.82 3.07
C GLY A 200 4.81 -26.29 3.84
N GLY A 201 6.00 -25.84 3.43
CA GLY A 201 7.28 -26.11 4.04
C GLY A 201 7.81 -24.84 4.71
N THR A 202 8.02 -24.93 6.02
CA THR A 202 8.77 -23.96 6.80
C THR A 202 10.16 -23.69 6.21
N GLY A 203 10.45 -22.43 5.88
CA GLY A 203 11.81 -21.89 5.93
C GLY A 203 12.51 -21.63 4.59
N MET A 204 12.85 -20.35 4.40
CA MET A 204 14.09 -19.82 3.81
C MET A 204 14.70 -20.60 2.64
N ASP A 205 14.48 -20.10 1.42
CA ASP A 205 15.52 -19.68 0.46
C ASP A 205 15.01 -19.73 -0.99
N GLY A 206 15.14 -18.60 -1.69
CA GLY A 206 15.21 -18.56 -3.16
C GLY A 206 13.89 -18.33 -3.90
N GLY A 207 13.74 -17.14 -4.49
CA GLY A 207 12.64 -16.85 -5.40
C GLY A 207 12.75 -15.49 -6.08
N THR A 208 13.94 -15.14 -6.59
CA THR A 208 14.23 -13.90 -7.32
C THR A 208 13.97 -14.06 -8.82
N ASP A 209 12.78 -14.53 -9.21
CA ASP A 209 12.47 -14.73 -10.64
C ASP A 209 11.30 -13.85 -11.13
N GLY A 210 10.80 -12.92 -10.32
CA GLY A 210 9.59 -12.14 -10.66
C GLY A 210 9.76 -10.65 -10.99
N MET A 211 10.94 -10.05 -10.79
CA MET A 211 11.13 -8.60 -11.04
C MET A 211 11.56 -8.26 -12.48
N GLY A 212 11.61 -9.24 -13.39
CA GLY A 212 12.11 -9.06 -14.77
C GLY A 212 11.05 -8.86 -15.87
N ASP A 213 9.83 -9.39 -15.72
CA ASP A 213 9.03 -9.70 -16.93
C ASP A 213 7.72 -8.90 -17.06
N GLY A 214 7.42 -7.96 -16.17
CA GLY A 214 6.20 -7.15 -16.22
C GLY A 214 6.29 -5.88 -17.06
N GLN A 215 7.44 -5.54 -17.62
CA GLN A 215 7.71 -4.17 -18.11
C GLN A 215 8.03 -4.05 -19.62
N THR A 216 7.63 -4.98 -20.48
CA THR A 216 7.97 -4.90 -21.93
C THR A 216 6.84 -5.06 -22.95
N ASP A 217 5.56 -5.12 -22.56
CA ASP A 217 4.48 -5.34 -23.55
C ASP A 217 3.63 -4.10 -23.86
N GLY A 218 4.07 -2.90 -23.50
CA GLY A 218 3.30 -1.65 -23.71
C GLY A 218 3.94 -0.60 -24.63
N MET A 219 5.11 -0.85 -25.22
CA MET A 219 5.84 0.15 -26.03
C MET A 219 6.26 -0.41 -27.38
N GLY A 220 5.30 -0.86 -28.18
CA GLY A 220 5.56 -1.27 -29.54
C GLY A 220 4.30 -1.38 -30.37
N ASP A 221 3.59 -0.28 -30.59
CA ASP A 221 2.59 -0.14 -31.67
C ASP A 221 2.13 1.32 -31.84
N SER A 222 3.04 2.26 -32.11
CA SER A 222 2.68 3.62 -32.59
C SER A 222 3.78 4.39 -33.34
N GLN A 223 4.84 3.74 -33.83
CA GLN A 223 5.86 4.43 -34.63
C GLN A 223 6.47 3.56 -35.73
N THR A 224 5.66 2.99 -36.61
CA THR A 224 6.14 2.65 -37.96
C THR A 224 4.98 2.51 -38.94
N ASP A 225 4.45 3.64 -39.42
CA ASP A 225 3.69 3.71 -40.66
C ASP A 225 3.76 5.15 -41.17
N GLY A 226 4.74 5.45 -42.03
CA GLY A 226 4.84 6.77 -42.64
C GLY A 226 6.18 7.18 -43.23
N MET A 227 7.07 6.25 -43.57
CA MET A 227 8.25 6.58 -44.39
C MET A 227 8.57 5.44 -45.36
N GLY A 228 7.88 5.44 -46.48
CA GLY A 228 8.17 4.53 -47.58
C GLY A 228 7.09 4.67 -48.62
N ASP A 229 7.21 5.70 -49.47
CA ASP A 229 6.85 5.66 -50.90
C ASP A 229 7.11 7.03 -51.52
N GLY A 230 8.08 7.11 -52.44
CA GLY A 230 8.35 8.32 -53.21
C GLY A 230 9.78 8.53 -53.70
N GLN A 231 10.55 7.48 -54.01
CA GLN A 231 11.73 7.60 -54.86
C GLN A 231 11.48 6.90 -56.18
N THR A 232 10.95 7.64 -57.16
CA THR A 232 11.31 7.44 -58.57
C THR A 232 10.98 8.69 -59.39
N ASP A 233 11.92 9.00 -60.27
CA ASP A 233 11.82 9.79 -61.51
C ASP A 233 12.13 11.28 -61.48
N GLY A 234 13.30 11.63 -62.05
CA GLY A 234 13.63 13.00 -62.40
C GLY A 234 15.09 13.29 -62.74
N MET A 235 15.74 12.49 -63.60
CA MET A 235 16.93 12.94 -64.35
C MET A 235 16.54 14.13 -65.24
N GLY A 236 17.39 15.16 -65.34
CA GLY A 236 17.25 16.21 -66.35
C GLY A 236 18.07 17.48 -66.10
N ASP A 237 19.33 17.42 -66.52
CA ASP A 237 20.13 18.44 -67.22
C ASP A 237 19.88 19.94 -66.98
N GLY A 238 20.97 20.68 -66.71
CA GLY A 238 20.93 22.14 -66.74
C GLY A 238 22.20 22.85 -66.31
N GLN A 239 23.35 22.47 -66.86
CA GLN A 239 24.57 23.26 -66.82
C GLN A 239 24.34 24.57 -67.61
N THR A 240 24.56 25.75 -67.02
CA THR A 240 24.99 26.94 -67.79
C THR A 240 25.59 28.02 -66.89
N ASP A 241 26.73 28.51 -67.39
CA ASP A 241 27.63 29.51 -66.86
C ASP A 241 27.02 30.92 -66.76
N GLY A 242 27.64 31.80 -65.97
CA GLY A 242 27.28 33.22 -66.02
C GLY A 242 28.00 34.15 -65.05
N ASN A 243 29.27 34.42 -65.34
CA ASN A 243 30.02 35.62 -64.93
C ASN A 243 29.16 36.89 -64.85
N GLY A 244 29.38 37.74 -63.84
CA GLY A 244 28.81 39.09 -63.84
C GLY A 244 29.21 39.94 -62.64
N ALA A 245 30.38 40.56 -62.73
CA ALA A 245 30.77 41.67 -61.87
C ALA A 245 29.85 42.89 -62.04
N ALA A 246 29.51 43.56 -60.94
CA ALA A 246 29.41 45.02 -60.81
C ALA A 246 29.36 45.38 -59.31
#